data_AF-A0A9C7RJT0-F1
#
_entry.id   AF-A0A9C7RJT0-F1
#
_cell.length_a   1.000
_cell.length_b   1.000
_cell.length_c   1.000
_cell.angle_alpha   90.00
_cell.angle_beta   90.00
_cell.angle_gamma   90.00
#
_symmetry.space_group_name_H-M   'P 1'
#
loop_
_entity.id
_entity.type
_entity.pdbx_description
1 polymer ?
#
loop_
_entity_poly.entity_id
_entity_poly.type
_entity_poly.pdbx_seq_one_letter_code
_entity_poly.pdbx_strand_id
1 'polypeptide(L)'
;MKKISKEIVYDAKFIQGHTLQPGWYKILKSVLLMAAVGSGYFMFGAQKTLAYAGTFFGLSLIVHLVYRKKTERFTKSWLDFIVTEVDGQQQYERIGLYYYLAVGVNLIIAYLVSWLLFG
;
A
#
# COMPACT_ATOMS: atom_id res chain seq x y z
N MET A 1 3.71 -10.74 25.59
CA MET A 1 5.04 -10.84 24.94
C MET A 1 5.23 -12.09 24.07
N LYS A 2 5.00 -13.32 24.56
CA LYS A 2 5.18 -14.57 23.76
C LYS A 2 4.28 -14.70 22.50
N LYS A 3 3.13 -14.01 22.46
CA LYS A 3 2.18 -14.06 21.34
C LYS A 3 2.64 -13.16 20.18
N ILE A 4 3.02 -11.92 20.50
CA ILE A 4 3.53 -10.93 19.53
C ILE A 4 4.82 -11.41 18.87
N SER A 5 5.77 -12.00 19.62
CA SER A 5 7.02 -12.50 19.02
C SER A 5 6.78 -13.68 18.07
N LYS A 6 5.80 -14.55 18.38
CA LYS A 6 5.40 -15.65 17.49
C LYS A 6 4.67 -15.14 16.24
N GLU A 7 3.83 -14.12 16.38
CA GLU A 7 3.18 -13.44 15.25
C GLU A 7 4.21 -12.76 14.34
N ILE A 8 5.22 -12.10 14.90
CA ILE A 8 6.31 -11.48 14.11
C ILE A 8 7.13 -12.55 13.36
N VAL A 9 7.46 -13.67 14.00
CA VAL A 9 8.21 -14.77 13.34
C VAL A 9 7.37 -15.47 12.28
N TYR A 10 6.08 -15.66 12.55
CA TYR A 10 5.12 -16.20 11.58
C TYR A 10 4.98 -15.27 10.38
N ASP A 11 4.81 -13.96 10.61
CA ASP A 11 4.76 -12.92 9.57
C ASP A 11 6.06 -12.84 8.78
N ALA A 12 7.22 -12.93 9.42
CA ALA A 12 8.52 -12.91 8.74
C ALA A 12 8.70 -14.13 7.82
N LYS A 13 8.33 -15.33 8.30
CA LYS A 13 8.35 -16.55 7.49
C LYS A 13 7.28 -16.52 6.39
N PHE A 14 6.12 -15.94 6.65
CA PHE A 14 5.05 -15.72 5.68
C PHE A 14 5.49 -14.76 4.57
N ILE A 15 6.16 -13.65 4.91
CA ILE A 15 6.73 -12.69 3.95
C ILE A 15 7.83 -13.34 3.10
N GLN A 16 8.67 -14.21 3.68
CA GLN A 16 9.68 -14.98 2.94
C GLN A 16 9.07 -16.06 2.03
N GLY A 17 8.01 -16.74 2.49
CA GLY A 17 7.34 -17.81 1.75
C GLY A 17 6.34 -17.30 0.71
N HIS A 18 5.94 -16.03 0.78
CA HIS A 18 5.00 -15.44 -0.16
C HIS A 18 5.69 -14.89 -1.41
N THR A 19 5.81 -15.79 -2.38
CA THR A 19 5.68 -15.53 -3.81
C THR A 19 4.26 -15.11 -4.19
N LEU A 20 3.49 -14.46 -3.30
CA LEU A 20 2.18 -13.94 -3.62
C LEU A 20 2.32 -13.08 -4.88
N GLN A 21 3.20 -12.08 -4.86
CA GLN A 21 3.32 -11.16 -5.99
C GLN A 21 4.41 -11.63 -6.98
N PRO A 22 4.10 -11.74 -8.29
CA PRO A 22 5.12 -11.99 -9.32
C PRO A 22 6.27 -10.98 -9.23
N GLY A 23 7.51 -11.42 -9.46
CA GLY A 23 8.70 -10.56 -9.34
C GLY A 23 8.62 -9.30 -10.21
N TRP A 24 8.12 -9.43 -11.43
CA TRP A 24 7.91 -8.30 -12.35
C TRP A 24 6.97 -7.23 -11.77
N TYR A 25 5.93 -7.64 -11.04
CA TYR A 25 4.95 -6.72 -10.50
C TYR A 25 5.51 -5.96 -9.29
N LYS A 26 6.44 -6.56 -8.53
CA LYS A 26 7.19 -5.85 -7.48
C LYS A 26 8.10 -4.77 -8.09
N ILE A 27 8.82 -5.12 -9.16
CA ILE A 27 9.70 -4.18 -9.89
C ILE A 27 8.88 -3.02 -10.46
N LEU A 28 7.76 -3.32 -11.13
CA LEU A 28 6.87 -2.29 -11.70
C LEU A 28 6.38 -1.30 -10.63
N LYS A 29 5.93 -1.78 -9.46
CA LYS A 29 5.51 -0.91 -8.35
C LYS A 29 6.64 0.01 -7.90
N SER A 30 7.85 -0.52 -7.73
CA SER A 30 9.01 0.29 -7.32
C SER A 30 9.37 1.34 -8.37
N VAL A 31 9.33 1.00 -9.66
CA VAL A 31 9.59 1.95 -10.74
C VAL A 31 8.53 3.05 -10.78
N LEU A 32 7.24 2.71 -10.67
CA LEU A 32 6.16 3.69 -10.62
C LEU A 32 6.28 4.62 -9.41
N LEU A 33 6.65 4.07 -8.25
CA LEU A 33 6.88 4.85 -7.05
C LEU A 33 8.07 5.82 -7.23
N MET A 34 9.19 5.34 -7.77
CA MET A 34 10.34 6.17 -8.07
C MET A 34 10.02 7.26 -9.11
N ALA A 35 9.22 6.95 -10.12
CA ALA A 35 8.76 7.93 -11.09
C ALA A 35 7.86 8.99 -10.44
N ALA A 36 6.93 8.58 -9.57
CA ALA A 36 6.03 9.49 -8.85
C ALA A 36 6.77 10.40 -7.86
N VAL A 37 7.80 9.91 -7.16
CA VAL A 37 8.61 10.71 -6.24
C VAL A 37 9.66 11.54 -7.01
N GLY A 38 10.29 10.94 -8.01
CA GLY A 38 11.34 11.56 -8.82
C GLY A 38 10.83 12.71 -9.68
N SER A 39 9.63 12.58 -10.27
CA SER A 39 8.96 13.70 -10.93
C SER A 39 8.74 14.89 -9.98
N GLY A 40 8.43 14.62 -8.72
CA GLY A 40 8.36 15.65 -7.68
C GLY A 40 9.66 16.45 -7.53
N TYR A 41 10.80 15.76 -7.55
CA TYR A 41 12.12 16.40 -7.45
C TYR A 41 12.39 17.33 -8.63
N PHE A 42 12.16 16.85 -9.86
CA PHE A 42 12.41 17.65 -11.06
C PHE A 42 11.46 18.83 -11.20
N MET A 43 10.21 18.72 -10.74
CA MET A 43 9.20 19.77 -10.92
C MET A 43 9.21 20.84 -9.82
N PHE A 44 9.55 20.48 -8.58
CA PHE A 44 9.30 21.34 -7.41
C PHE A 44 10.53 21.57 -6.52
N GLY A 45 11.64 20.86 -6.76
CA GLY A 45 12.85 20.93 -5.93
C GLY A 45 12.77 20.11 -4.63
N ALA A 46 13.88 20.05 -3.90
CA ALA A 46 14.08 19.12 -2.79
C ALA A 46 13.05 19.29 -1.64
N GLN A 47 12.74 20.53 -1.24
CA GLN A 47 11.84 20.80 -0.10
C GLN A 47 10.41 20.36 -0.37
N LYS A 48 9.85 20.73 -1.52
CA LYS A 48 8.51 20.33 -1.95
C LYS A 48 8.41 18.81 -2.13
N THR A 49 9.48 18.19 -2.62
CA THR A 49 9.56 16.72 -2.77
C THR A 49 9.54 16.00 -1.42
N LEU A 50 10.23 16.53 -0.41
CA LEU A 50 10.20 15.97 0.94
C LEU A 50 8.80 16.04 1.56
N ALA A 51 8.10 17.17 1.44
CA ALA A 51 6.71 17.26 1.91
C ALA A 51 5.77 16.34 1.13
N TYR A 52 5.92 16.26 -0.19
CA TYR A 52 5.17 15.32 -1.03
C TYR A 52 5.38 13.87 -0.60
N ALA A 53 6.65 13.44 -0.51
CA ALA A 53 7.00 12.08 -0.13
C ALA A 53 6.54 11.75 1.30
N GLY A 54 6.78 12.65 2.26
CA GLY A 54 6.35 12.47 3.65
C GLY A 54 4.83 12.31 3.77
N THR A 55 4.06 13.16 3.08
CA THR A 55 2.60 13.09 3.07
C THR A 55 2.11 11.81 2.40
N PHE A 56 2.65 11.49 1.21
CA PHE A 56 2.27 10.31 0.45
C PHE A 56 2.54 9.01 1.21
N PHE A 57 3.76 8.85 1.76
CA PHE A 57 4.13 7.66 2.53
C PHE A 57 3.36 7.58 3.85
N GLY A 58 3.15 8.70 4.55
CA GLY A 58 2.39 8.73 5.79
C GLY A 58 0.94 8.29 5.59
N LEU A 59 0.25 8.87 4.61
CA LEU A 59 -1.12 8.48 4.28
C LEU A 59 -1.20 7.07 3.70
N SER A 60 -0.22 6.64 2.90
CA SER A 60 -0.17 5.27 2.37
C SER A 60 -0.03 4.25 3.49
N LEU A 61 0.77 4.57 4.53
CA LEU A 61 0.90 3.76 5.72
C LEU A 61 -0.43 3.66 6.47
N ILE A 62 -1.15 4.78 6.65
CA ILE A 62 -2.47 4.78 7.30
C ILE A 62 -3.46 3.91 6.51
N VAL A 63 -3.54 4.10 5.19
CA VAL A 63 -4.40 3.27 4.31
C VAL A 63 -4.02 1.80 4.44
N HIS A 64 -2.73 1.47 4.45
CA HIS A 64 -2.25 0.10 4.58
C HIS A 64 -2.59 -0.51 5.94
N LEU A 65 -2.47 0.24 7.04
CA LEU A 65 -2.83 -0.22 8.38
C LEU A 65 -4.35 -0.41 8.54
N VAL A 66 -5.16 0.53 8.04
CA VAL A 66 -6.62 0.42 8.03
C VAL A 66 -7.08 -0.76 7.18
N TYR A 67 -6.48 -0.91 5.99
CA TYR A 67 -6.71 -2.05 5.13
C TYR A 67 -6.38 -3.35 5.85
N ARG A 68 -5.16 -3.47 6.41
CA ARG A 68 -4.71 -4.67 7.10
C ARG A 68 -5.62 -5.03 8.26
N LYS A 69 -6.03 -4.06 9.08
CA LYS A 69 -6.97 -4.26 10.19
C LYS A 69 -8.34 -4.76 9.72
N LYS A 70 -8.83 -4.30 8.57
CA LYS A 70 -10.10 -4.76 7.99
C LYS A 70 -9.98 -6.13 7.34
N THR A 71 -8.79 -6.52 6.85
CA THR A 71 -8.57 -7.75 6.10
C THR A 71 -7.89 -8.87 6.90
N GLU A 72 -7.74 -8.74 8.22
CA GLU A 72 -7.11 -9.76 9.09
C GLU A 72 -7.81 -11.13 9.04
N ARG A 73 -9.05 -11.20 8.54
CA ARG A 73 -9.87 -12.42 8.47
C ARG A 73 -9.94 -13.08 7.07
N PHE A 74 -9.37 -12.49 6.02
CA PHE A 74 -9.51 -13.02 4.65
C PHE A 74 -8.33 -13.87 4.21
N THR A 75 -8.58 -14.85 3.33
CA THR A 75 -7.54 -15.65 2.67
C THR A 75 -6.76 -14.77 1.71
N LYS A 76 -5.49 -14.55 2.03
CA LYS A 76 -4.65 -13.53 1.38
C LYS A 76 -4.18 -14.04 0.02
N SER A 77 -4.71 -13.45 -1.05
CA SER A 77 -4.13 -13.55 -2.40
C SER A 77 -3.27 -12.30 -2.68
N TRP A 78 -2.44 -12.36 -3.72
CA TRP A 78 -1.59 -11.22 -4.13
C TRP A 78 -2.33 -10.15 -4.91
N LEU A 79 -3.56 -10.44 -5.31
CA LEU A 79 -4.48 -9.56 -6.01
C LEU A 79 -5.50 -8.93 -5.06
N ASP A 80 -5.33 -9.09 -3.74
CA ASP A 80 -6.25 -8.57 -2.72
C ASP A 80 -7.70 -9.02 -2.99
N PHE A 81 -7.90 -10.34 -3.06
CA PHE A 81 -9.25 -10.92 -3.06
C PHE A 81 -9.74 -11.07 -1.61
N ILE A 82 -10.92 -10.54 -1.29
CA ILE A 82 -11.67 -11.00 -0.11
C ILE A 82 -12.22 -12.36 -0.48
N VAL A 83 -11.88 -13.38 0.30
CA VAL A 83 -12.60 -14.65 0.26
C VAL A 83 -13.65 -14.58 1.35
N THR A 84 -14.88 -14.35 0.95
CA THR A 84 -16.05 -14.41 1.84
C THR A 84 -16.74 -15.75 1.63
N GLU A 85 -16.97 -16.49 2.71
CA GLU A 85 -17.74 -17.72 2.67
C GLU A 85 -19.23 -17.35 2.79
N VAL A 86 -19.96 -17.47 1.68
CA VAL A 86 -21.40 -17.23 1.61
C VAL A 86 -22.04 -18.56 1.21
N ASP A 87 -22.92 -19.10 2.05
CA ASP A 87 -23.62 -20.37 1.82
C ASP A 87 -22.70 -21.58 1.51
N GLY A 88 -21.54 -21.66 2.18
CA GLY A 88 -20.59 -22.76 2.01
C GLY A 88 -19.78 -22.73 0.70
N GLN A 89 -19.90 -21.66 -0.10
CA GLN A 89 -19.06 -21.42 -1.27
C GLN A 89 -18.12 -20.23 -1.04
N GLN A 90 -16.87 -20.37 -1.48
CA GLN A 90 -15.90 -19.27 -1.46
C GLN A 90 -16.22 -18.27 -2.57
N GLN A 91 -16.72 -17.09 -2.21
CA GLN A 91 -16.85 -15.96 -3.13
C GLN A 91 -15.60 -15.07 -3.07
N TYR A 92 -15.05 -14.76 -4.25
CA TYR A 92 -13.88 -13.91 -4.40
C TYR A 92 -14.30 -12.50 -4.83
N GLU A 93 -14.27 -11.53 -3.92
CA GLU A 93 -14.47 -10.12 -4.25
C GLU A 93 -13.15 -9.40 -4.52
N ARG A 94 -13.10 -8.60 -5.59
CA ARG A 94 -11.94 -7.76 -5.94
C ARG A 94 -11.94 -6.49 -5.10
N ILE A 95 -11.06 -6.39 -4.11
CA ILE A 95 -10.88 -5.13 -3.34
C ILE A 95 -10.03 -4.12 -4.11
N GLY A 96 -9.25 -4.57 -5.10
CA GLY A 96 -8.20 -3.79 -5.74
C GLY A 96 -8.64 -2.37 -6.13
N LEU A 97 -9.85 -2.20 -6.65
CA LEU A 97 -10.34 -0.89 -7.09
C LEU A 97 -10.33 0.18 -5.99
N TYR A 98 -10.82 -0.15 -4.78
CA TYR A 98 -10.83 0.80 -3.67
C TYR A 98 -9.41 1.18 -3.24
N TYR A 99 -8.51 0.21 -3.19
CA TYR A 99 -7.11 0.44 -2.84
C TYR A 99 -6.42 1.35 -3.85
N TYR A 100 -6.59 1.09 -5.15
CA TYR A 100 -6.01 1.94 -6.20
C TYR A 100 -6.60 3.36 -6.21
N LEU A 101 -7.91 3.50 -5.96
CA LEU A 101 -8.55 4.80 -5.80
C LEU A 101 -8.00 5.55 -4.59
N ALA A 102 -7.84 4.87 -3.45
CA ALA A 102 -7.25 5.46 -2.25
C ALA A 102 -5.81 5.93 -2.49
N VAL A 103 -4.99 5.16 -3.21
CA VAL A 103 -3.64 5.57 -3.62
C VAL A 103 -3.67 6.77 -4.57
N GLY A 104 -4.61 6.80 -5.52
CA GLY A 104 -4.79 7.94 -6.44
C GLY A 104 -5.17 9.23 -5.71
N VAL A 105 -6.16 9.15 -4.80
CA VAL A 105 -6.53 10.28 -3.92
C VAL A 105 -5.33 10.71 -3.07
N ASN A 106 -4.55 9.76 -2.59
CA ASN A 106 -3.37 10.04 -1.80
C ASN A 106 -2.29 10.82 -2.57
N LEU A 107 -2.07 10.49 -3.85
CA LEU A 107 -1.18 11.26 -4.74
C LEU A 107 -1.65 12.71 -4.90
N ILE A 108 -2.96 12.93 -5.08
CA ILE A 108 -3.55 14.27 -5.22
C ILE A 108 -3.37 15.07 -3.93
N ILE A 109 -3.67 14.47 -2.77
CA ILE A 109 -3.50 15.13 -1.47
C ILE A 109 -2.03 15.48 -1.23
N ALA A 110 -1.11 14.55 -1.47
CA ALA A 110 0.32 14.79 -1.30
C ALA A 110 0.82 15.92 -2.21
N TYR A 111 0.33 15.99 -3.44
CA TYR A 111 0.63 17.08 -4.36
C TYR A 111 0.12 18.43 -3.86
N LEU A 112 -1.15 18.50 -3.41
CA LEU A 112 -1.74 19.72 -2.89
C LEU A 112 -1.03 20.20 -1.61
N VAL A 113 -0.72 19.29 -0.68
CA VAL A 113 0.01 19.63 0.55
C VAL A 113 1.41 20.16 0.24
N SER A 114 2.11 19.53 -0.70
CA SER A 114 3.43 19.99 -1.15
C SER A 114 3.36 21.42 -1.74
N TRP A 115 2.30 21.72 -2.49
CA TRP A 115 2.06 23.06 -3.02
C TRP A 115 1.62 24.07 -1.96
N LEU A 116 0.77 23.72 -1.01
CA LEU A 116 0.26 24.66 0.00
C LEU A 116 1.31 25.04 1.06
N LEU A 117 2.24 24.13 1.38
CA LEU A 117 3.27 24.38 2.40
C LEU A 117 4.41 25.28 1.91
N PHE A 118 4.61 25.35 0.59
CA PHE A 118 5.76 26.01 -0.03
C PHE A 118 5.36 26.81 -1.28
N GLY A 119 4.07 27.10 -1.43
CA GLY A 119 3.47 27.89 -2.51
C GLY A 119 3.48 29.38 -2.20
#